data_AF-A0A5C5Q6M8-F1
#
_entry.id   AF-A0A5C5Q6M8-F1
#
_cell.length_a   1.000
_cell.length_b   1.000
_cell.length_c   1.000
_cell.angle_alpha   90.00
_cell.angle_beta   90.00
_cell.angle_gamma   90.00
#
_symmetry.space_group_name_H-M   'P 1'
#
loop_
_entity.id
_entity.type
_entity.pdbx_description
1 polymer ?
#
loop_
_entity_poly.entity_id
_entity_poly.type
_entity_poly.pdbx_seq_one_letter_code
_entity_poly.pdbx_strand_id
1 'polypeptide(L)'
;MTRTATPALLTAPTLPQALRHGINAVAAAHLQVDIAPYPGMDEGDLIELFWNNCFAASRRVTAAKIGTPTRLRVPESFVQDGPARVHYQVMQIGHGPARSASTQVRVKTDGPGGRPSNLYADENQNLAPVSLPETIRRYGINSRQVRRGIPLTIEPYLNMAKGDAITLRWGDGRLDLPKIQAKGVGQAVQVWVPSALIVDAGDDCRLEVTYCILDRVGNNSRWAPPRILRIAAGPVGTTPIYRPRPLGSPCEPG
;
A
#
# COMPACT_ATOMS: atom_id res chain seq x y z
N MET A 1 -0.62 -39.97 -44.22
CA MET A 1 -1.62 -38.96 -43.83
C MET A 1 -1.05 -38.17 -42.65
N THR A 2 -0.46 -37.01 -42.92
CA THR A 2 0.08 -36.11 -41.89
C THR A 2 -1.11 -35.40 -41.23
N ARG A 3 -1.49 -35.85 -40.03
CA ARG A 3 -2.49 -35.17 -39.22
C ARG A 3 -1.86 -33.87 -38.71
N THR A 4 -2.13 -32.76 -39.40
CA THR A 4 -1.89 -31.40 -38.91
C THR A 4 -2.76 -31.19 -37.67
N ALA A 5 -2.25 -31.63 -36.51
CA ALA A 5 -2.85 -31.32 -35.24
C ALA A 5 -2.69 -29.81 -35.04
N THR A 6 -3.80 -29.09 -35.02
CA THR A 6 -3.86 -27.71 -34.57
C THR A 6 -3.17 -27.64 -33.19
N PRO A 7 -2.14 -26.81 -33.00
CA PRO A 7 -1.47 -26.73 -31.70
C PRO A 7 -2.52 -26.33 -30.67
N ALA A 8 -2.72 -27.17 -29.65
CA ALA A 8 -3.61 -26.86 -28.54
C ALA A 8 -3.15 -25.53 -27.94
N LEU A 9 -4.04 -24.54 -27.93
CA LEU A 9 -3.71 -23.19 -27.47
C LEU A 9 -3.51 -23.22 -25.94
N LEU A 10 -2.26 -23.36 -25.51
CA LEU A 10 -1.88 -23.31 -24.11
C LEU A 10 -2.27 -21.94 -23.51
N THR A 11 -3.07 -21.96 -22.46
CA THR A 11 -3.59 -20.75 -21.80
C THR A 11 -2.46 -19.96 -21.15
N ALA A 12 -2.64 -18.65 -21.01
CA ALA A 12 -1.64 -17.81 -20.35
C ALA A 12 -1.48 -18.18 -18.86
N PRO A 13 -0.26 -18.08 -18.29
CA PRO A 13 -0.05 -18.31 -16.86
C PRO A 13 -0.73 -17.22 -16.01
N THR A 14 -1.14 -17.56 -14.79
CA THR A 14 -1.75 -16.61 -13.85
C THR A 14 -0.81 -16.28 -12.70
N LEU A 15 -0.89 -15.05 -12.18
CA LEU A 15 -0.08 -14.59 -11.06
C LEU A 15 -1.02 -14.18 -9.92
N PRO A 16 -1.33 -15.08 -8.97
CA PRO A 16 -2.33 -14.81 -7.93
C PRO A 16 -1.95 -13.65 -7.00
N GLN A 17 -0.65 -13.35 -6.88
CA GLN A 17 -0.13 -12.26 -6.05
C GLN A 17 -0.12 -10.90 -6.76
N ALA A 18 -0.53 -10.83 -8.04
CA ALA A 18 -0.68 -9.57 -8.74
C ALA A 18 -1.92 -8.81 -8.25
N LEU A 19 -1.69 -7.79 -7.43
CA LEU A 19 -2.74 -6.89 -6.95
C LEU A 19 -3.08 -5.90 -8.05
N ARG A 20 -4.31 -5.97 -8.59
CA ARG A 20 -5.00 -5.10 -9.58
C ARG A 20 -4.16 -4.43 -10.69
N HIS A 21 -3.10 -3.73 -10.34
CA HIS A 21 -2.22 -2.97 -11.22
C HIS A 21 -0.75 -3.46 -11.25
N GLY A 22 -0.36 -4.49 -10.49
CA GLY A 22 0.99 -5.07 -10.60
C GLY A 22 1.45 -5.98 -9.46
N ILE A 23 2.76 -6.25 -9.47
CA ILE A 23 3.49 -7.00 -8.44
C ILE A 23 4.20 -5.98 -7.53
N ASN A 24 3.94 -6.06 -6.23
CA ASN A 24 4.58 -5.23 -5.21
C ASN A 24 5.83 -5.92 -4.61
N ALA A 25 6.55 -5.24 -3.73
CA ALA A 25 7.78 -5.77 -3.14
C ALA A 25 7.57 -7.09 -2.37
N VAL A 26 6.48 -7.20 -1.61
CA VAL A 26 6.17 -8.41 -0.81
C VAL A 26 5.85 -9.59 -1.72
N ALA A 27 5.07 -9.36 -2.79
CA ALA A 27 4.76 -10.37 -3.78
C ALA A 27 6.01 -10.80 -4.57
N ALA A 28 6.92 -9.88 -4.88
CA ALA A 28 8.16 -10.18 -5.60
C ALA A 28 9.07 -11.19 -4.88
N ALA A 29 9.21 -11.07 -3.54
CA ALA A 29 10.05 -11.97 -2.73
C ALA A 29 9.59 -13.45 -2.77
N HIS A 30 8.28 -13.68 -2.96
CA HIS A 30 7.66 -15.00 -2.95
C HIS A 30 6.78 -15.23 -4.16
N LEU A 31 7.20 -14.74 -5.33
CA LEU A 31 6.34 -14.73 -6.52
C LEU A 31 6.06 -16.14 -7.04
N GLN A 32 4.78 -16.45 -7.20
CA GLN A 32 4.27 -17.70 -7.72
C GLN A 32 3.52 -17.48 -9.03
N VAL A 33 3.70 -18.42 -9.95
CA VAL A 33 3.01 -18.51 -11.23
C VAL A 33 2.22 -19.80 -11.26
N ASP A 34 0.92 -19.68 -11.51
CA ASP A 34 -0.01 -20.79 -11.61
C ASP A 34 -0.32 -21.06 -13.08
N ILE A 35 -0.06 -22.29 -13.49
CA ILE A 35 -0.29 -22.81 -14.84
C ILE A 35 -1.48 -23.76 -14.76
N ALA A 36 -2.56 -23.47 -15.49
CA ALA A 36 -3.72 -24.33 -15.54
C ALA A 36 -3.37 -25.69 -16.20
N PRO A 37 -4.11 -26.77 -15.88
CA PRO A 37 -4.01 -28.02 -16.63
C PRO A 37 -4.27 -27.76 -18.11
N TYR A 38 -3.48 -28.39 -18.97
CA TYR A 38 -3.60 -28.23 -20.42
C TYR A 38 -4.13 -29.52 -21.09
N PRO A 39 -4.72 -29.40 -22.29
CA PRO A 39 -5.17 -30.57 -23.05
C PRO A 39 -4.02 -31.52 -23.34
N GLY A 40 -4.21 -32.82 -23.06
CA GLY A 40 -3.19 -33.84 -23.29
C GLY A 40 -2.04 -33.83 -22.29
N MET A 41 -2.19 -33.17 -21.13
CA MET A 41 -1.23 -33.23 -20.03
C MET A 41 -1.01 -34.68 -19.58
N ASP A 42 0.24 -35.12 -19.61
CA ASP A 42 0.61 -36.50 -19.29
C ASP A 42 1.83 -36.57 -18.36
N GLU A 43 2.02 -37.73 -17.73
CA GLU A 43 3.18 -37.99 -16.91
C GLU A 43 4.47 -37.91 -17.74
N GLY A 44 5.44 -37.15 -17.23
CA GLY A 44 6.72 -36.96 -17.88
C GLY A 44 6.84 -35.69 -18.72
N ASP A 45 5.72 -35.00 -19.00
CA ASP A 45 5.75 -33.69 -19.66
C ASP A 45 6.61 -32.71 -18.85
N LEU A 46 7.45 -31.93 -19.54
CA LEU A 46 8.28 -30.90 -18.90
C LEU A 46 7.67 -29.52 -19.15
N ILE A 47 7.37 -28.81 -18.06
CA ILE A 47 6.90 -27.43 -18.08
C ILE A 47 8.09 -26.53 -17.76
N GLU A 48 8.39 -25.58 -18.64
CA GLU A 48 9.44 -24.57 -18.46
C GLU A 48 8.80 -23.18 -18.38
N LEU A 49 9.11 -22.44 -17.31
CA LEU A 49 8.64 -21.09 -17.08
C LEU A 49 9.69 -20.07 -17.52
N PHE A 50 9.25 -19.08 -18.26
CA PHE A 50 10.08 -17.98 -18.74
C PHE A 50 9.58 -16.64 -18.22
N TRP A 51 10.49 -15.88 -17.62
CA TRP A 51 10.29 -14.51 -17.17
C TRP A 51 11.14 -13.58 -18.04
N ASN A 52 10.50 -12.66 -18.77
CA ASN A 52 11.18 -11.80 -19.76
C ASN A 52 12.06 -12.58 -20.75
N ASN A 53 11.58 -13.76 -21.19
CA ASN A 53 12.29 -14.72 -22.05
C ASN A 53 13.53 -15.39 -21.42
N CYS A 54 13.81 -15.14 -20.13
CA CYS A 54 14.83 -15.89 -19.39
C CYS A 54 14.19 -17.08 -18.69
N PHE A 55 14.85 -18.24 -18.74
CA PHE A 55 14.41 -19.43 -18.01
C PHE A 55 14.43 -19.15 -16.50
N ALA A 56 13.27 -19.31 -15.85
CA ALA A 56 13.09 -18.98 -14.43
C ALA A 56 12.92 -20.23 -13.56
N ALA A 57 12.18 -21.23 -14.05
CA ALA A 57 11.90 -22.46 -13.32
C ALA A 57 11.42 -23.54 -14.28
N SER A 58 11.47 -24.80 -13.85
CA SER A 58 10.81 -25.90 -14.55
C SER A 58 10.19 -26.91 -13.59
N ARG A 59 9.29 -27.73 -14.11
CA ARG A 59 8.74 -28.89 -13.41
C ARG A 59 8.32 -29.96 -14.39
N ARG A 60 8.69 -31.20 -14.05
CA ARG A 60 8.17 -32.40 -14.69
C ARG A 60 6.81 -32.77 -14.09
N VAL A 61 5.85 -33.09 -14.94
CA VAL A 61 4.53 -33.58 -14.53
C VAL A 61 4.67 -35.01 -14.03
N THR A 62 4.06 -35.30 -12.88
CA THR A 62 3.96 -36.65 -12.30
C THR A 62 2.53 -37.14 -12.43
N ALA A 63 2.31 -38.46 -12.39
CA ALA A 63 0.97 -39.05 -12.49
C ALA A 63 -0.05 -38.40 -11.53
N ALA A 64 0.37 -38.11 -10.29
CA ALA A 64 -0.49 -37.50 -9.27
C ALA A 64 -0.85 -36.02 -9.52
N LYS A 65 -0.23 -35.36 -10.51
CA LYS A 65 -0.46 -33.95 -10.84
C LYS A 65 -1.19 -33.74 -12.16
N ILE A 66 -1.49 -34.81 -12.88
CA ILE A 66 -2.31 -34.76 -14.10
C ILE A 66 -3.68 -34.16 -13.77
N GLY A 67 -4.13 -33.21 -14.60
CA GLY A 67 -5.41 -32.52 -14.40
C GLY A 67 -5.42 -31.48 -13.27
N THR A 68 -4.29 -31.23 -12.60
CA THR A 68 -4.17 -30.22 -11.53
C THR A 68 -3.28 -29.04 -11.93
N PRO A 69 -3.56 -27.81 -11.44
CA PRO A 69 -2.70 -26.66 -11.72
C PRO A 69 -1.27 -26.87 -11.24
N THR A 70 -0.30 -26.45 -12.05
CA THR A 70 1.11 -26.47 -11.72
C THR A 70 1.55 -25.10 -11.23
N ARG A 71 2.13 -25.05 -10.03
CA ARG A 71 2.65 -23.83 -9.42
C ARG A 71 4.18 -23.79 -9.44
N LEU A 72 4.74 -22.72 -10.01
CA LEU A 72 6.18 -22.50 -10.09
C LEU A 72 6.56 -21.19 -9.40
N ARG A 73 7.70 -21.19 -8.71
CA ARG A 73 8.23 -19.99 -8.06
C ARG A 73 9.16 -19.27 -9.04
N VAL A 74 8.99 -17.96 -9.17
CA VAL A 74 9.96 -17.10 -9.86
C VAL A 74 11.01 -16.65 -8.85
N PRO A 75 12.32 -16.82 -9.11
CA PRO A 75 13.36 -16.30 -8.23
C PRO A 75 13.27 -14.77 -8.14
N GLU A 76 13.44 -14.22 -6.93
CA GLU A 76 13.32 -12.77 -6.68
C GLU A 76 14.27 -11.95 -7.56
N SER A 77 15.47 -12.48 -7.87
CA SER A 77 16.46 -11.81 -8.73
C SER A 77 15.98 -11.53 -10.17
N PHE A 78 14.94 -12.23 -10.65
CA PHE A 78 14.32 -11.99 -11.95
C PHE A 78 13.26 -10.89 -11.89
N VAL A 79 12.69 -10.62 -10.72
CA VAL A 79 11.54 -9.73 -10.53
C VAL A 79 12.03 -8.29 -10.37
N GLN A 80 12.44 -7.69 -11.48
CA GLN A 80 12.93 -6.31 -11.55
C GLN A 80 11.82 -5.32 -11.90
N ASP A 81 11.99 -4.07 -11.48
CA ASP A 81 11.02 -3.01 -11.72
C ASP A 81 10.80 -2.71 -13.20
N GLY A 82 9.53 -2.51 -13.56
CA GLY A 82 9.12 -2.25 -14.92
C GLY A 82 8.08 -3.24 -15.47
N PRO A 83 7.79 -3.18 -16.78
CA PRO A 83 6.93 -4.17 -17.41
C PRO A 83 7.62 -5.52 -17.46
N ALA A 84 6.89 -6.58 -17.13
CA ALA A 84 7.36 -7.96 -17.21
C ALA A 84 6.40 -8.83 -18.02
N ARG A 85 6.96 -9.81 -18.71
CA ARG A 85 6.22 -10.79 -19.52
C ARG A 85 6.52 -12.19 -19.05
N VAL A 86 5.46 -12.95 -18.79
CA VAL A 86 5.53 -14.32 -18.28
C VAL A 86 4.86 -15.26 -19.26
N HIS A 87 5.53 -16.34 -19.60
CA HIS A 87 4.95 -17.42 -20.41
C HIS A 87 5.62 -18.74 -20.01
N TYR A 88 5.02 -19.84 -20.43
CA TYR A 88 5.62 -21.15 -20.26
C TYR A 88 5.65 -21.90 -21.59
N GLN A 89 6.47 -22.94 -21.61
CA GLN A 89 6.57 -23.92 -22.68
C GLN A 89 6.31 -25.30 -22.08
N VAL A 90 5.63 -26.15 -22.84
CA VAL A 90 5.47 -27.56 -22.53
C VAL A 90 6.23 -28.37 -23.57
N MET A 91 7.06 -29.29 -23.09
CA MET A 91 7.70 -30.31 -23.90
C MET A 91 7.03 -31.65 -23.59
N GLN A 92 6.21 -32.11 -24.52
CA GLN A 92 5.55 -33.42 -24.43
C GLN A 92 6.35 -34.48 -25.16
N ILE A 93 6.31 -35.71 -24.66
CA ILE A 93 7.04 -36.82 -25.26
C ILE A 93 6.50 -37.08 -26.68
N GLY A 94 7.39 -37.04 -27.68
CA GLY A 94 7.01 -37.25 -29.08
C GLY A 94 6.42 -36.02 -29.79
N HIS A 95 6.35 -34.87 -29.14
CA HIS A 95 5.89 -33.61 -29.73
C HIS A 95 6.97 -32.52 -29.69
N GLY A 96 6.85 -31.54 -30.58
CA GLY A 96 7.67 -30.32 -30.52
C GLY A 96 7.28 -29.43 -29.33
N PRO A 97 8.15 -28.49 -28.92
CA PRO A 97 7.82 -27.58 -27.83
C PRO A 97 6.60 -26.72 -28.15
N ALA A 98 5.64 -26.67 -27.23
CA ALA A 98 4.43 -25.87 -27.36
C ALA A 98 4.50 -24.67 -26.41
N ARG A 99 4.34 -23.46 -26.93
CA ARG A 99 4.43 -22.21 -26.17
C ARG A 99 3.05 -21.69 -25.76
N SER A 100 2.92 -21.21 -24.53
CA SER A 100 1.70 -20.58 -24.03
C SER A 100 1.49 -19.16 -24.54
N ALA A 101 0.26 -18.68 -24.44
CA ALA A 101 0.00 -17.24 -24.41
C ALA A 101 0.80 -16.56 -23.27
N SER A 102 1.12 -15.29 -23.45
CA SER A 102 1.92 -14.52 -22.49
C SER A 102 1.04 -13.66 -21.59
N THR A 103 1.38 -13.60 -20.31
CA THR A 103 0.80 -12.68 -19.34
C THR A 103 1.72 -11.49 -19.16
N GLN A 104 1.16 -10.28 -19.23
CA GLN A 104 1.89 -9.04 -18.98
C GLN A 104 1.53 -8.50 -17.61
N VAL A 105 2.53 -8.16 -16.82
CA VAL A 105 2.37 -7.54 -15.50
C VAL A 105 3.32 -6.36 -15.37
N ARG A 106 3.06 -5.48 -14.42
CA ARG A 106 3.99 -4.42 -14.04
C ARG A 106 4.55 -4.72 -12.66
N VAL A 107 5.85 -4.71 -12.52
CA VAL A 107 6.56 -4.86 -11.26
C VAL A 107 6.91 -3.47 -10.74
N LYS A 108 6.65 -3.25 -9.45
CA LYS A 108 7.13 -2.09 -8.70
C LYS A 108 7.46 -2.54 -7.27
N THR A 109 8.72 -2.80 -7.00
CA THR A 109 9.30 -3.12 -5.70
C THR A 109 9.68 -1.86 -4.95
N ASP A 110 9.98 -0.77 -5.66
CA ASP A 110 10.31 0.50 -5.04
C ASP A 110 9.06 1.22 -4.52
N GLY A 111 8.85 1.08 -3.21
CA GLY A 111 7.74 1.69 -2.49
C GLY A 111 7.89 3.20 -2.27
N PRO A 112 6.78 3.91 -1.98
CA PRO A 112 6.78 5.33 -1.67
C PRO A 112 7.61 5.62 -0.40
N GLY A 113 8.52 6.58 -0.48
CA GLY A 113 9.48 6.86 0.60
C GLY A 113 10.64 5.86 0.68
N GLY A 114 10.85 5.03 -0.34
CA GLY A 114 11.95 4.05 -0.36
C GLY A 114 11.82 2.96 0.70
N ARG A 115 12.91 2.21 0.92
CA ARG A 115 12.93 1.12 1.91
C ARG A 115 13.09 1.69 3.33
N PRO A 116 12.11 1.52 4.23
CA PRO A 116 12.24 1.99 5.60
C PRO A 116 13.33 1.23 6.35
N SER A 117 13.94 1.89 7.33
CA SER A 117 14.94 1.26 8.21
C SER A 117 14.31 0.10 9.00
N ASN A 118 15.06 -0.99 9.18
CA ASN A 118 14.62 -2.11 10.01
C ASN A 118 14.58 -1.77 11.51
N LEU A 119 15.19 -0.65 11.92
CA LEU A 119 15.22 -0.20 13.32
C LEU A 119 13.88 0.39 13.78
N TYR A 120 13.06 0.89 12.84
CA TYR A 120 11.77 1.52 13.13
C TYR A 120 10.68 0.81 12.30
N ALA A 121 10.01 -0.15 12.94
CA ALA A 121 9.09 -1.06 12.23
C ALA A 121 7.88 -0.34 11.63
N ASP A 122 7.40 0.73 12.26
CA ASP A 122 6.16 1.41 11.87
C ASP A 122 6.38 2.80 11.23
N GLU A 123 7.62 3.31 11.26
CA GLU A 123 7.97 4.66 10.80
C GLU A 123 9.03 4.63 9.69
N ASN A 124 8.84 5.47 8.69
CA ASN A 124 9.75 5.63 7.57
C ASN A 124 10.45 7.00 7.63
N GLN A 125 11.68 6.98 8.15
CA GLN A 125 12.54 8.16 8.30
C GLN A 125 12.94 8.84 6.97
N ASN A 126 12.71 8.18 5.83
CA ASN A 126 12.96 8.78 4.52
C ASN A 126 11.83 9.74 4.10
N LEU A 127 10.70 9.74 4.81
CA LEU A 127 9.61 10.69 4.60
C LEU A 127 9.82 11.92 5.47
N ALA A 128 9.53 13.09 4.91
CA ALA A 128 9.53 14.32 5.69
C ALA A 128 8.29 14.37 6.61
N PRO A 129 8.42 14.82 7.87
CA PRO A 129 7.26 15.14 8.69
C PRO A 129 6.38 16.19 8.00
N VAL A 130 5.09 16.21 8.33
CA VAL A 130 4.17 17.23 7.79
C VAL A 130 4.66 18.64 8.08
N SER A 131 4.62 19.51 7.07
CA SER A 131 4.98 20.92 7.20
C SER A 131 3.73 21.75 7.48
N LEU A 132 3.86 22.67 8.43
CA LEU A 132 2.79 23.53 8.94
C LEU A 132 3.32 24.96 9.02
N PRO A 133 2.46 25.98 8.89
CA PRO A 133 2.83 27.37 9.09
C PRO A 133 3.62 27.57 10.38
N GLU A 134 4.66 28.41 10.34
CA GLU A 134 5.55 28.63 11.49
C GLU A 134 4.78 29.11 12.74
N THR A 135 3.72 29.90 12.54
CA THR A 135 2.84 30.37 13.61
C THR A 135 2.18 29.20 14.36
N ILE A 136 1.70 28.18 13.65
CA ILE A 136 1.10 26.97 14.25
C ILE A 136 2.18 26.15 14.96
N ARG A 137 3.37 26.02 14.34
CA ARG A 137 4.48 25.27 14.95
C ARG A 137 4.95 25.89 16.26
N ARG A 138 5.00 27.22 16.34
CA ARG A 138 5.54 27.94 17.51
C ARG A 138 4.49 28.15 18.61
N TYR A 139 3.26 28.49 18.24
CA TYR A 139 2.23 28.92 19.19
C TYR A 139 1.07 27.92 19.34
N GLY A 140 1.07 26.85 18.56
CA GLY A 140 -0.04 25.91 18.51
C GLY A 140 -1.22 26.42 17.69
N ILE A 141 -2.30 25.65 17.71
CA ILE A 141 -3.51 25.92 16.94
C ILE A 141 -4.45 26.80 17.79
N ASN A 142 -4.79 27.98 17.30
CA ASN A 142 -5.74 28.87 18.00
C ASN A 142 -7.20 28.58 17.60
N SER A 143 -8.15 29.13 18.35
CA SER A 143 -9.58 28.87 18.13
C SER A 143 -10.10 29.32 16.75
N ARG A 144 -9.47 30.32 16.11
CA ARG A 144 -9.85 30.71 14.74
C ARG A 144 -9.43 29.66 13.73
N GLN A 145 -8.25 29.06 13.92
CA GLN A 145 -7.73 27.97 13.09
C GLN A 145 -8.52 26.68 13.28
N VAL A 146 -8.94 26.35 14.51
CA VAL A 146 -9.84 25.22 14.78
C VAL A 146 -11.15 25.36 13.98
N ARG A 147 -11.74 26.57 13.93
CA ARG A 147 -13.00 26.82 13.20
C ARG A 147 -12.85 26.89 11.68
N ARG A 148 -11.71 27.36 11.17
CA ARG A 148 -11.50 27.56 9.71
C ARG A 148 -10.85 26.35 9.04
N GLY A 149 -10.15 25.52 9.79
CA GLY A 149 -9.19 24.58 9.25
C GLY A 149 -7.80 25.21 9.11
N ILE A 150 -6.82 24.38 8.79
CA ILE A 150 -5.43 24.80 8.65
C ILE A 150 -4.79 24.27 7.37
N PRO A 151 -3.86 25.02 6.76
CA PRO A 151 -3.04 24.50 5.69
C PRO A 151 -1.94 23.59 6.25
N LEU A 152 -1.72 22.48 5.56
CA LEU A 152 -0.67 21.50 5.82
C LEU A 152 -0.01 21.13 4.48
N THR A 153 1.30 20.95 4.50
CA THR A 153 2.07 20.57 3.31
C THR A 153 2.77 19.25 3.54
N ILE A 154 2.71 18.36 2.56
CA ILE A 154 3.53 17.14 2.49
C ILE A 154 4.57 17.35 1.39
N GLU A 155 5.85 17.24 1.73
CA GLU A 155 6.94 17.40 0.77
C GLU A 155 6.96 16.25 -0.25
N PRO A 156 7.49 16.49 -1.47
CA PRO A 156 7.75 15.42 -2.42
C PRO A 156 8.61 14.32 -1.78
N TYR A 157 8.28 13.06 -2.09
CA TYR A 157 8.96 11.90 -1.53
C TYR A 157 9.57 11.01 -2.61
N LEU A 158 10.55 10.18 -2.22
CA LEU A 158 11.18 9.22 -3.12
C LEU A 158 10.15 8.23 -3.67
N ASN A 159 10.24 7.90 -4.97
CA ASN A 159 9.31 7.00 -5.67
C ASN A 159 7.86 7.50 -5.73
N MET A 160 7.65 8.82 -5.58
CA MET A 160 6.35 9.45 -5.79
C MET A 160 5.84 9.18 -7.20
N ALA A 161 4.61 8.67 -7.30
CA ALA A 161 4.03 8.26 -8.56
C ALA A 161 2.57 8.68 -8.69
N LYS A 162 2.12 8.82 -9.94
CA LYS A 162 0.70 9.02 -10.25
C LYS A 162 -0.09 7.87 -9.62
N GLY A 163 -1.14 8.22 -8.90
CA GLY A 163 -2.13 7.33 -8.30
C GLY A 163 -1.78 6.81 -6.92
N ASP A 164 -0.66 7.25 -6.34
CA ASP A 164 -0.41 7.11 -4.91
C ASP A 164 -1.57 7.72 -4.12
N ALA A 165 -2.05 7.00 -3.12
CA ALA A 165 -3.09 7.43 -2.19
C ALA A 165 -2.43 7.78 -0.86
N ILE A 166 -2.74 8.96 -0.32
CA ILE A 166 -2.19 9.43 0.94
C ILE A 166 -3.31 9.48 1.97
N THR A 167 -3.06 8.91 3.15
CA THR A 167 -3.96 9.03 4.30
C THR A 167 -3.25 9.85 5.37
N LEU A 168 -3.81 11.02 5.68
CA LEU A 168 -3.37 11.87 6.78
C LEU A 168 -4.01 11.35 8.08
N ARG A 169 -3.21 11.22 9.13
CA ARG A 169 -3.64 10.96 10.50
C ARG A 169 -3.48 12.23 11.32
N TRP A 170 -4.55 12.64 12.00
CA TRP A 170 -4.64 13.81 12.85
C TRP A 170 -5.20 13.38 14.20
N GLY A 171 -4.33 13.12 15.18
CA GLY A 171 -4.70 12.37 16.38
C GLY A 171 -5.24 10.99 16.00
N ASP A 172 -6.46 10.68 16.44
CA ASP A 172 -7.17 9.46 16.05
C ASP A 172 -7.95 9.59 14.74
N GLY A 173 -8.15 10.82 14.26
CA GLY A 173 -8.85 11.12 13.03
C GLY A 173 -8.04 10.74 11.78
N ARG A 174 -8.73 10.34 10.72
CA ARG A 174 -8.12 10.06 9.41
C ARG A 174 -8.78 10.87 8.30
N LEU A 175 -7.95 11.31 7.36
CA LEU A 175 -8.38 12.02 6.17
C LEU A 175 -7.67 11.44 4.95
N ASP A 176 -8.44 10.79 4.08
CA ASP A 176 -7.93 10.33 2.79
C ASP A 176 -7.86 11.50 1.81
N LEU A 177 -6.68 11.70 1.25
CA LEU A 177 -6.42 12.77 0.28
C LEU A 177 -6.70 12.28 -1.15
N PRO A 178 -6.99 13.20 -2.08
CA PRO A 178 -7.07 12.85 -3.49
C PRO A 178 -5.78 12.17 -3.97
N LYS A 179 -5.92 11.12 -4.77
CA LYS A 179 -4.77 10.41 -5.34
C LYS A 179 -3.89 11.35 -6.17
N ILE A 180 -2.57 11.14 -6.10
CA ILE A 180 -1.60 11.96 -6.83
C ILE A 180 -1.87 11.90 -8.34
N GLN A 181 -2.00 13.05 -8.98
CA GLN A 181 -2.14 13.17 -10.43
C GLN A 181 -0.78 13.26 -11.11
N ALA A 182 -0.72 13.02 -12.42
CA ALA A 182 0.54 13.04 -13.17
C ALA A 182 1.29 14.37 -13.00
N LYS A 183 0.56 15.49 -13.03
CA LYS A 183 1.10 16.85 -12.84
C LYS A 183 1.61 17.14 -11.42
N GLY A 184 1.19 16.34 -10.43
CA GLY A 184 1.57 16.52 -9.03
C GLY A 184 2.78 15.68 -8.61
N VAL A 185 3.30 14.82 -9.49
CA VAL A 185 4.49 14.02 -9.19
C VAL A 185 5.70 14.95 -9.05
N GLY A 186 6.44 14.80 -7.96
CA GLY A 186 7.58 15.65 -7.62
C GLY A 186 7.20 17.03 -7.08
N GLN A 187 5.92 17.29 -6.81
CA GLN A 187 5.43 18.55 -6.26
C GLN A 187 4.90 18.36 -4.83
N ALA A 188 5.02 19.40 -4.00
CA ALA A 188 4.50 19.36 -2.65
C ALA A 188 2.98 19.25 -2.66
N VAL A 189 2.43 18.38 -1.82
CA VAL A 189 0.98 18.17 -1.69
C VAL A 189 0.44 19.18 -0.69
N GLN A 190 -0.37 20.12 -1.18
CA GLN A 190 -1.08 21.09 -0.36
C GLN A 190 -2.38 20.48 0.16
N VAL A 191 -2.56 20.49 1.47
CA VAL A 191 -3.68 19.89 2.18
C VAL A 191 -4.37 20.96 3.00
N TRP A 192 -5.70 21.05 2.88
CA TRP A 192 -6.52 21.83 3.81
C TRP A 192 -7.13 20.88 4.83
N VAL A 193 -6.67 20.94 6.07
CA VAL A 193 -7.22 20.12 7.16
C VAL A 193 -8.56 20.74 7.59
N PRO A 194 -9.69 20.03 7.44
CA PRO A 194 -11.00 20.58 7.73
C PRO A 194 -11.20 20.74 9.24
N SER A 195 -12.00 21.76 9.61
CA SER A 195 -12.35 22.05 11.01
C SER A 195 -12.89 20.82 11.76
N ALA A 196 -13.76 20.03 11.12
CA ALA A 196 -14.35 18.84 11.73
C ALA A 196 -13.27 17.87 12.24
N LEU A 197 -12.25 17.56 11.42
CA LEU A 197 -11.17 16.67 11.82
C LEU A 197 -10.36 17.20 13.01
N ILE A 198 -10.18 18.52 13.08
CA ILE A 198 -9.45 19.17 14.18
C ILE A 198 -10.28 19.12 15.48
N VAL A 199 -11.59 19.35 15.38
CA VAL A 199 -12.50 19.33 16.53
C VAL A 199 -12.69 17.91 17.06
N ASP A 200 -12.85 16.93 16.17
CA ASP A 200 -13.06 15.53 16.54
C ASP A 200 -11.85 14.93 17.27
N ALA A 201 -10.64 15.40 16.98
CA ALA A 201 -9.43 14.99 17.69
C ALA A 201 -9.32 15.53 19.13
N GLY A 202 -10.19 16.47 19.53
CA GLY A 202 -10.24 17.02 20.88
C GLY A 202 -9.04 17.92 21.24
N ASP A 203 -8.99 18.35 22.50
CA ASP A 203 -7.96 19.24 23.04
C ASP A 203 -6.81 18.43 23.68
N ASP A 204 -6.24 17.50 22.91
CA ASP A 204 -5.08 16.74 23.37
C ASP A 204 -3.84 17.66 23.39
N CYS A 205 -3.21 17.75 24.57
CA CYS A 205 -1.96 18.46 24.79
C CYS A 205 -0.81 17.96 23.90
N ARG A 206 -0.91 16.76 23.31
CA ARG A 206 0.08 16.15 22.42
C ARG A 206 -0.54 15.51 21.19
N LEU A 207 -1.27 16.31 20.42
CA LEU A 207 -1.82 15.88 19.14
C LEU A 207 -0.71 15.48 18.14
N GLU A 208 -0.67 14.23 17.73
CA GLU A 208 0.24 13.75 16.69
C GLU A 208 -0.37 13.86 15.29
N VAL A 209 0.39 14.41 14.35
CA VAL A 209 0.02 14.47 12.93
C VAL A 209 1.06 13.75 12.10
N THR A 210 0.62 12.77 11.32
CA THR A 210 1.47 11.97 10.44
C THR A 210 0.68 11.56 9.19
N TYR A 211 1.30 10.91 8.23
CA TYR A 211 0.64 10.38 7.04
C TYR A 211 1.31 9.07 6.60
N CYS A 212 0.59 8.28 5.81
CA CYS A 212 1.16 7.15 5.09
C CYS A 212 0.68 7.19 3.64
N ILE A 213 1.44 6.53 2.76
CA ILE A 213 1.17 6.44 1.33
C ILE A 213 0.98 4.98 0.95
N LEU A 214 -0.04 4.70 0.14
CA LEU A 214 -0.25 3.43 -0.54
C LEU A 214 -0.14 3.65 -2.06
N ASP A 215 0.81 2.97 -2.70
CA ASP A 215 0.95 3.07 -4.14
C ASP A 215 -0.05 2.18 -4.91
N ARG A 216 0.03 2.25 -6.24
CA ARG A 216 -0.88 1.51 -7.13
C ARG A 216 -0.78 -0.01 -7.08
N VAL A 217 0.39 -0.56 -6.74
CA VAL A 217 0.58 -2.01 -6.63
C VAL A 217 0.43 -2.48 -5.18
N GLY A 218 0.19 -1.56 -4.25
CA GLY A 218 -0.04 -1.84 -2.84
C GLY A 218 1.22 -1.82 -1.97
N ASN A 219 2.31 -1.18 -2.40
CA ASN A 219 3.41 -0.89 -1.48
C ASN A 219 2.96 0.21 -0.50
N ASN A 220 3.15 -0.05 0.79
CA ASN A 220 2.86 0.89 1.87
C ASN A 220 4.16 1.57 2.32
N SER A 221 4.15 2.90 2.43
CA SER A 221 5.33 3.67 2.88
C SER A 221 5.66 3.50 4.35
N ARG A 222 4.76 2.91 5.15
CA ARG A 222 4.65 3.08 6.61
C ARG A 222 4.33 4.53 6.98
N TRP A 223 4.23 4.83 8.28
CA TRP A 223 3.96 6.19 8.75
C TRP A 223 5.19 7.08 8.56
N ALA A 224 4.98 8.33 8.15
CA ALA A 224 6.01 9.34 8.22
C ALA A 224 6.32 9.70 9.70
N PRO A 225 7.48 10.30 9.98
CA PRO A 225 7.75 10.80 11.32
C PRO A 225 6.66 11.76 11.80
N PRO A 226 6.09 11.53 12.99
CA PRO A 226 4.97 12.33 13.47
C PRO A 226 5.44 13.74 13.83
N ARG A 227 4.55 14.71 13.64
CA ARG A 227 4.70 16.05 14.19
C ARG A 227 3.71 16.25 15.33
N ILE A 228 4.26 16.56 16.50
CA ILE A 228 3.46 16.85 17.70
C ILE A 228 3.04 18.32 17.65
N LEU A 229 1.75 18.57 17.86
CA LEU A 229 1.14 19.88 17.93
C LEU A 229 0.48 20.08 19.29
N ARG A 230 0.35 21.36 19.65
CA ARG A 230 -0.46 21.79 20.79
C ARG A 230 -1.67 22.52 20.25
N ILE A 231 -2.85 22.17 20.73
CA ILE A 231 -4.02 23.01 20.55
C ILE A 231 -3.96 24.03 21.69
N ALA A 232 -3.94 25.31 21.33
CA ALA A 232 -3.97 26.36 22.33
C ALA A 232 -5.40 26.41 22.86
N ALA A 233 -5.62 25.81 24.04
CA ALA A 233 -6.84 26.00 24.80
C ALA A 233 -7.16 27.49 24.84
N GLY A 234 -8.35 27.88 24.40
CA GLY A 234 -8.86 29.22 24.69
C GLY A 234 -8.92 29.43 26.21
N PRO A 235 -8.99 30.68 26.71
CA PRO A 235 -9.12 30.91 28.14
C PRO A 235 -10.28 30.06 28.65
N VAL A 236 -10.02 29.29 29.72
CA VAL A 236 -10.97 28.42 30.40
C VAL A 236 -12.27 29.20 30.62
N GLY A 237 -13.25 28.96 29.76
CA GLY A 237 -14.60 29.43 29.97
C GLY A 237 -15.15 28.66 31.15
N THR A 238 -15.15 29.31 32.32
CA THR A 238 -15.94 29.01 33.52
C THR A 238 -16.54 27.61 33.53
N THR A 239 -15.87 26.68 34.20
CA THR A 239 -16.57 25.54 34.77
C THR A 239 -17.75 26.08 35.59
N PRO A 240 -19.00 25.64 35.35
CA PRO A 240 -20.04 25.91 36.33
C PRO A 240 -19.62 25.13 37.57
N ILE A 241 -19.16 25.84 38.59
CA ILE A 241 -18.93 25.26 39.91
C ILE A 241 -20.26 24.64 40.32
N TYR A 242 -20.33 23.32 40.30
CA TYR A 242 -21.41 22.57 40.91
C TYR A 242 -21.41 22.93 42.40
N ARG A 243 -22.32 23.81 42.82
CA ARG A 243 -22.64 23.99 44.24
C ARG A 243 -23.52 22.80 44.64
N PRO A 244 -23.06 21.87 45.49
CA PRO A 244 -23.98 20.91 46.07
C PRO A 244 -25.05 21.68 46.86
N ARG A 245 -26.32 21.32 46.66
CA ARG A 245 -27.42 21.80 47.50
C ARG A 245 -27.08 21.44 48.96
N PRO A 246 -27.27 22.34 49.93
CA PRO A 246 -27.12 21.98 51.33
C PRO A 246 -28.06 20.81 51.62
N LEU A 247 -27.50 19.68 52.09
CA LEU A 247 -28.30 18.64 52.72
C LEU A 247 -28.97 19.30 53.92
N GLY A 248 -30.29 19.48 53.83
CA GLY A 248 -31.10 19.78 54.99
C GLY A 248 -30.97 18.62 55.97
N SER A 249 -30.79 18.94 57.25
CA SER A 249 -31.13 18.06 58.36
C SER A 249 -31.09 18.82 59.69
N PRO A 250 -31.86 18.34 60.67
CA PRO A 250 -32.72 19.15 61.53
C PRO A 250 -32.04 19.48 62.85
N CYS A 251 -32.60 20.46 63.57
CA CYS A 251 -32.75 20.51 65.02
C CYS A 251 -33.07 21.96 65.43
N GLU A 252 -34.33 22.21 65.79
CA GLU A 252 -34.65 23.30 66.72
C GLU A 252 -34.17 22.93 68.13
N PRO A 253 -33.89 23.95 68.96
CA PRO A 253 -34.75 24.10 70.12
C PRO A 253 -35.05 25.57 70.47
N GLY A 254 -36.31 25.84 70.86
CA GLY A 254 -36.72 27.06 71.58
C GLY A 254 -37.99 27.71 71.06
#